data_AF-A0A945DSE9-F1
#
_entry.id   AF-A0A945DSE9-F1
#
_cell.length_a   1.000
_cell.length_b   1.000
_cell.length_c   1.000
_cell.angle_alpha   90.00
_cell.angle_beta   90.00
_cell.angle_gamma   90.00
#
_symmetry.space_group_name_H-M   'P 1'
#
loop_
_entity.id
_entity.type
_entity.pdbx_description
1 polymer ?
#
loop_
_entity_poly.entity_id
_entity_poly.type
_entity_poly.pdbx_seq_one_letter_code
_entity_poly.pdbx_strand_id
1 'polypeptide(L)'
;MMEKIDKQAGELLPKPELARRRFLMGSMGLVGGAAAGLVPGVSATGNNLPPNVPAWTRSLGPGVLTNPYGQPSPFESNVQRRTVDWLTPDRIASISFTPLADLKGIITPSGVVFERYHAGLPAIEPAEHRLMIHGMVDRPLIFTMEDLMKFPSSSVIRFLECPANGGMEWRGAQM
;
A
#
# COMPACT_ATOMS: atom_id res chain seq x y z
N MET A 1 -31.50 90.90 8.38
CA MET A 1 -30.07 91.11 8.72
C MET A 1 -29.71 90.10 9.80
N MET A 2 -29.08 88.99 9.44
CA MET A 2 -28.42 88.08 10.39
C MET A 2 -27.49 87.13 9.60
N GLU A 3 -26.22 87.16 9.96
CA GLU A 3 -25.17 86.14 9.72
C GLU A 3 -25.65 84.70 10.03
N LYS A 4 -25.03 83.56 9.70
CA LYS A 4 -23.69 83.11 9.21
C LYS A 4 -23.93 81.67 8.61
N ILE A 5 -23.03 80.81 8.13
CA ILE A 5 -21.55 80.70 8.12
C ILE A 5 -21.10 79.89 6.87
N ASP A 6 -19.79 79.84 6.59
CA ASP A 6 -19.14 79.05 5.51
C ASP A 6 -18.80 77.60 5.96
N LYS A 7 -18.70 76.63 5.03
CA LYS A 7 -18.01 75.33 5.26
C LYS A 7 -17.51 74.68 3.95
N GLN A 8 -16.21 74.42 3.94
CA GLN A 8 -15.41 73.99 2.80
C GLN A 8 -15.74 72.58 2.27
N ALA A 9 -15.51 72.37 0.98
CA ALA A 9 -15.58 71.06 0.34
C ALA A 9 -14.33 70.22 0.66
N GLY A 10 -14.53 69.01 1.21
CA GLY A 10 -13.46 68.04 1.45
C GLY A 10 -13.20 67.17 0.22
N GLU A 11 -11.91 67.00 -0.12
CA GLU A 11 -11.47 66.16 -1.23
C GLU A 11 -11.67 64.66 -0.92
N LEU A 12 -12.44 63.96 -1.75
CA LEU A 12 -12.81 62.56 -1.53
C LEU A 12 -11.67 61.61 -1.91
N LEU A 13 -10.97 61.09 -0.89
CA LEU A 13 -9.98 60.03 -1.06
C LEU A 13 -10.60 58.79 -1.76
N PRO A 14 -9.89 58.15 -2.71
CA PRO A 14 -10.43 57.04 -3.50
C PRO A 14 -10.72 55.81 -2.63
N LYS A 15 -11.89 55.21 -2.81
CA LYS A 15 -12.34 54.03 -2.04
C LYS A 15 -11.37 52.85 -2.22
N PRO A 16 -10.99 52.14 -1.13
CA PRO A 16 -9.87 51.19 -1.15
C PRO A 16 -10.03 49.98 -2.08
N GLU A 17 -11.26 49.57 -2.41
CA GLU A 17 -11.51 48.50 -3.40
C GLU A 17 -11.00 48.86 -4.82
N LEU A 18 -11.20 50.11 -5.26
CA LEU A 18 -10.77 50.55 -6.58
C LEU A 18 -9.24 50.64 -6.67
N ALA A 19 -8.57 51.02 -5.58
CA ALA A 19 -7.12 51.00 -5.48
C ALA A 19 -6.56 49.58 -5.58
N ARG A 20 -7.13 48.61 -4.83
CA ARG A 20 -6.70 47.21 -4.86
C ARG A 20 -6.87 46.57 -6.24
N ARG A 21 -8.00 46.84 -6.93
CA ARG A 21 -8.25 46.30 -8.28
C ARG A 21 -7.32 46.89 -9.34
N ARG A 22 -6.97 48.18 -9.25
CA ARG A 22 -5.97 48.82 -10.14
C ARG A 22 -4.55 48.36 -9.85
N PHE A 23 -4.19 48.08 -8.59
CA PHE A 23 -2.90 47.49 -8.22
C PHE A 23 -2.72 46.10 -8.85
N LEU A 24 -3.72 45.21 -8.71
CA LEU A 24 -3.68 43.85 -9.28
C LEU A 24 -3.66 43.86 -10.82
N MET A 25 -4.43 44.74 -11.46
CA MET A 25 -4.34 44.97 -12.92
C MET A 25 -2.97 45.53 -13.34
N GLY A 26 -2.40 46.45 -12.56
CA GLY A 26 -1.09 47.04 -12.82
C GLY A 26 0.07 46.04 -12.70
N SER A 27 -0.04 45.07 -11.79
CA SER A 27 0.99 44.03 -11.61
C SER A 27 1.11 43.04 -12.77
N MET A 28 0.13 42.95 -13.68
CA MET A 28 0.24 42.12 -14.88
C MET A 28 1.25 42.67 -15.92
N GLY A 29 1.67 43.94 -15.81
CA GLY A 29 2.57 44.58 -16.77
C GLY A 29 4.07 44.45 -16.48
N LEU A 30 4.49 43.89 -15.32
CA LEU A 30 5.88 43.95 -14.86
C LEU A 30 6.50 42.62 -14.38
N VAL A 31 5.83 41.48 -14.57
CA VAL A 31 6.40 40.13 -14.30
C VAL A 31 6.81 39.43 -15.61
N GLY A 32 7.30 40.23 -16.57
CA GLY A 32 7.90 39.77 -17.82
C GLY A 32 9.43 39.62 -17.69
N GLY A 33 9.91 38.69 -16.87
CA GLY A 33 11.34 38.34 -16.81
C GLY A 33 11.84 37.81 -15.46
N ALA A 34 12.75 36.84 -15.52
CA ALA A 34 13.64 36.40 -14.43
C ALA A 34 13.01 35.71 -13.19
N ALA A 35 12.19 34.67 -13.41
CA ALA A 35 12.01 33.57 -12.44
C ALA A 35 12.35 32.18 -13.03
N ALA A 36 13.17 32.15 -14.09
CA ALA A 36 13.78 30.92 -14.63
C ALA A 36 14.97 30.49 -13.74
N GLY A 37 14.67 30.09 -12.50
CA GLY A 37 15.64 29.81 -11.45
C GLY A 37 15.72 28.34 -11.05
N LEU A 38 16.40 27.55 -11.86
CA LEU A 38 17.17 26.35 -11.46
C LEU A 38 16.54 25.43 -10.38
N VAL A 39 15.52 24.65 -10.77
CA VAL A 39 15.47 23.26 -10.31
C VAL A 39 16.29 22.45 -11.34
N PRO A 40 17.38 21.75 -10.97
CA PRO A 40 18.10 20.92 -11.91
C PRO A 40 17.13 19.87 -12.45
N GLY A 41 17.03 19.81 -13.78
CA GLY A 41 15.97 19.09 -14.46
C GLY A 41 15.95 17.61 -14.10
N VAL A 42 15.02 17.22 -13.22
CA VAL A 42 14.33 15.95 -13.38
C VAL A 42 13.61 16.08 -14.71
N SER A 43 14.25 15.62 -15.78
CA SER A 43 13.60 15.39 -17.06
C SER A 43 12.50 14.37 -16.81
N ALA A 44 11.31 14.87 -16.54
CA ALA A 44 10.09 14.12 -16.36
C ALA A 44 9.68 13.55 -17.73
N THR A 45 10.38 12.50 -18.16
CA THR A 45 10.25 11.84 -19.47
C THR A 45 8.88 11.17 -19.69
N GLY A 46 7.99 11.20 -18.69
CA GLY A 46 6.62 10.73 -18.79
C GLY A 46 5.65 11.87 -19.09
N ASN A 47 4.89 11.73 -20.18
CA ASN A 47 3.74 12.59 -20.54
C ASN A 47 2.63 12.71 -19.47
N ASN A 48 2.74 11.95 -18.38
CA ASN A 48 1.80 11.91 -17.25
C ASN A 48 2.31 12.66 -15.99
N LEU A 49 3.49 13.27 -16.04
CA LEU A 49 4.06 14.00 -14.88
C LEU A 49 3.76 15.51 -14.97
N PRO A 50 3.58 16.21 -13.83
CA PRO A 50 3.38 17.65 -13.81
C PRO A 50 4.47 18.41 -14.59
N PRO A 51 4.12 19.44 -15.37
CA PRO A 51 2.83 20.14 -15.44
C PRO A 51 1.76 19.46 -16.32
N ASN A 52 2.04 18.30 -16.93
CA ASN A 52 1.06 17.62 -17.79
C ASN A 52 -0.08 17.01 -16.96
N VAL A 53 -1.30 17.04 -17.50
CA VAL A 53 -2.46 16.35 -16.91
C VAL A 53 -2.38 14.85 -17.24
N PRO A 54 -2.31 13.94 -16.25
CA PRO A 54 -2.15 12.50 -16.49
C PRO A 54 -3.29 11.89 -17.30
N ALA A 55 -2.98 10.87 -18.12
CA ALA A 55 -3.97 10.23 -18.98
C ALA A 55 -5.15 9.61 -18.21
N TRP A 56 -4.88 8.98 -17.06
CA TRP A 56 -5.90 8.27 -16.26
C TRP A 56 -6.94 9.20 -15.61
N THR A 57 -6.74 10.53 -15.59
CA THR A 57 -7.76 11.47 -15.10
C THR A 57 -8.75 11.90 -16.19
N ARG A 58 -8.59 11.41 -17.43
CA ARG A 58 -9.39 11.82 -18.60
C ARG A 58 -10.39 10.77 -19.10
N SER A 59 -10.41 9.60 -18.47
CA SER A 59 -11.29 8.47 -18.83
C SER A 59 -11.74 7.73 -17.57
N LEU A 60 -12.90 7.07 -17.63
CA LEU A 60 -13.32 6.15 -16.57
C LEU A 60 -12.45 4.89 -16.58
N GLY A 61 -12.20 4.33 -15.39
CA GLY A 61 -11.52 3.05 -15.22
C GLY A 61 -12.48 1.84 -15.32
N PRO A 62 -11.98 0.62 -15.02
CA PRO A 62 -12.82 -0.57 -14.94
C PRO A 62 -13.94 -0.45 -13.90
N GLY A 63 -15.06 -1.13 -14.15
CA GLY A 63 -16.20 -1.15 -13.24
C GLY A 63 -15.95 -2.02 -11.98
N VAL A 64 -16.83 -1.88 -10.99
CA VAL A 64 -16.90 -2.81 -9.85
C VAL A 64 -17.08 -4.25 -10.34
N LEU A 65 -16.59 -5.21 -9.55
CA LEU A 65 -16.60 -6.66 -9.87
C LEU A 65 -15.79 -7.08 -11.12
N THR A 66 -14.99 -6.19 -11.73
CA THR A 66 -14.07 -6.57 -12.82
C THR A 66 -13.12 -7.71 -12.41
N ASN A 67 -12.62 -7.68 -11.17
CA ASN A 67 -11.90 -8.77 -10.53
C ASN A 67 -12.65 -9.17 -9.23
N PRO A 68 -13.53 -10.19 -9.25
CA PRO A 68 -14.30 -10.60 -8.06
C PRO A 68 -13.43 -11.10 -6.90
N TYR A 69 -12.24 -11.62 -7.20
CA TYR A 69 -11.17 -11.82 -6.23
C TYR A 69 -10.01 -10.89 -6.61
N GLY A 70 -9.61 -10.01 -5.69
CA GLY A 70 -8.60 -8.99 -5.95
C GLY A 70 -7.21 -9.60 -6.23
N GLN A 71 -6.43 -8.89 -7.04
CA GLN A 71 -5.03 -9.20 -7.33
C GLN A 71 -4.17 -7.97 -7.07
N PRO A 72 -2.86 -8.12 -6.78
CA PRO A 72 -1.94 -6.99 -6.66
C PRO A 72 -1.90 -6.10 -7.91
N SER A 73 -1.46 -4.86 -7.72
CA SER A 73 -1.16 -3.95 -8.83
C SER A 73 -0.12 -4.57 -9.78
N PRO A 74 -0.22 -4.41 -11.11
CA PRO A 74 0.82 -4.89 -12.05
C PRO A 74 2.18 -4.21 -11.80
N PHE A 75 2.18 -3.03 -11.18
CA PHE A 75 3.40 -2.30 -10.78
C PHE A 75 4.10 -2.90 -9.55
N GLU A 76 3.47 -3.85 -8.84
CA GLU A 76 4.00 -4.53 -7.65
C GLU A 76 4.36 -6.00 -7.95
N SER A 77 4.57 -6.35 -9.23
CA SER A 77 4.82 -7.73 -9.68
C SER A 77 6.11 -8.36 -9.12
N ASN A 78 7.03 -7.57 -8.58
CA ASN A 78 8.22 -8.03 -7.83
C ASN A 78 7.93 -8.47 -6.39
N VAL A 79 6.76 -8.11 -5.84
CA VAL A 79 6.34 -8.41 -4.46
C VAL A 79 5.72 -9.80 -4.41
N GLN A 80 6.57 -10.80 -4.62
CA GLN A 80 6.20 -12.22 -4.66
C GLN A 80 7.12 -13.06 -3.78
N ARG A 81 6.69 -14.28 -3.46
CA ARG A 81 7.53 -15.30 -2.83
C ARG A 81 8.77 -15.55 -3.68
N ARG A 82 9.91 -15.77 -3.03
CA ARG A 82 11.17 -16.19 -3.70
C ARG A 82 11.60 -17.54 -3.16
N THR A 83 12.36 -18.31 -3.92
CA THR A 83 13.02 -19.52 -3.45
C THR A 83 14.50 -19.47 -3.82
N VAL A 84 15.28 -20.37 -3.23
CA VAL A 84 16.73 -20.46 -3.43
C VAL A 84 17.01 -21.88 -3.88
N ASP A 85 17.15 -22.08 -5.19
CA ASP A 85 17.11 -23.42 -5.81
C ASP A 85 18.25 -24.36 -5.36
N TRP A 86 19.34 -23.84 -4.79
CA TRP A 86 20.43 -24.64 -4.23
C TRP A 86 20.24 -25.04 -2.76
N LEU A 87 19.25 -24.47 -2.06
CA LEU A 87 19.10 -24.62 -0.61
C LEU A 87 18.50 -25.99 -0.20
N THR A 88 17.77 -26.65 -1.11
CA THR A 88 17.20 -27.98 -0.90
C THR A 88 17.34 -28.83 -2.18
N PRO A 89 17.33 -30.18 -2.10
CA PRO A 89 17.49 -31.04 -3.28
C PRO A 89 16.40 -30.89 -4.34
N ASP A 90 15.20 -30.49 -3.93
CA ASP A 90 14.03 -30.27 -4.78
C ASP A 90 13.15 -29.13 -4.22
N ARG A 91 12.05 -28.81 -4.92
CA ARG A 91 11.07 -27.77 -4.52
C ARG A 91 9.85 -28.29 -3.72
N ILE A 92 9.71 -29.60 -3.56
CA ILE A 92 8.60 -30.28 -2.84
C ILE A 92 8.88 -30.33 -1.33
N ALA A 93 10.14 -30.58 -0.95
CA ALA A 93 10.63 -30.57 0.43
C ALA A 93 11.38 -29.26 0.78
N SER A 94 10.84 -28.12 0.33
CA SER A 94 11.55 -26.85 0.22
C SER A 94 10.90 -25.68 0.97
N ILE A 95 11.62 -24.55 0.95
CA ILE A 95 11.31 -23.28 1.58
C ILE A 95 11.14 -22.19 0.51
N SER A 96 10.13 -21.34 0.68
CA SER A 96 10.07 -20.02 0.04
C SER A 96 10.25 -18.91 1.07
N PHE A 97 10.49 -17.69 0.61
CA PHE A 97 10.78 -16.52 1.42
C PHE A 97 9.76 -15.41 1.16
N THR A 98 9.21 -14.83 2.23
CA THR A 98 8.39 -13.62 2.17
C THR A 98 9.27 -12.43 1.74
N PRO A 99 8.80 -11.54 0.84
CA PRO A 99 9.53 -10.35 0.40
C PRO A 99 9.50 -9.24 1.47
N LEU A 100 10.01 -9.51 2.68
CA LEU A 100 9.88 -8.64 3.86
C LEU A 100 10.40 -7.20 3.64
N ALA A 101 11.41 -7.00 2.79
CA ALA A 101 11.94 -5.67 2.46
C ALA A 101 10.91 -4.78 1.72
N ASP A 102 10.08 -5.40 0.87
CA ASP A 102 9.06 -4.73 0.07
C ASP A 102 7.79 -4.46 0.92
N LEU A 103 7.53 -5.27 1.95
CA LEU A 103 6.37 -5.14 2.83
C LEU A 103 6.48 -4.02 3.88
N LYS A 104 5.35 -3.64 4.49
CA LYS A 104 5.21 -2.61 5.53
C LYS A 104 4.18 -3.05 6.58
N GLY A 105 4.36 -2.61 7.83
CA GLY A 105 3.49 -3.00 8.95
C GLY A 105 3.81 -4.39 9.51
N ILE A 106 2.84 -5.00 10.21
CA ILE A 106 3.03 -6.27 10.95
C ILE A 106 2.22 -7.45 10.39
N ILE A 107 1.34 -7.22 9.41
CA ILE A 107 0.50 -8.26 8.80
C ILE A 107 1.07 -8.60 7.43
N THR A 108 1.58 -9.83 7.28
CA THR A 108 2.04 -10.35 5.99
C THR A 108 0.83 -10.78 5.15
N PRO A 109 0.66 -10.32 3.90
CA PRO A 109 -0.45 -10.76 3.06
C PRO A 109 -0.38 -12.26 2.74
N SER A 110 -1.50 -12.98 2.79
CA SER A 110 -1.55 -14.44 2.65
C SER A 110 -1.01 -14.98 1.31
N GLY A 111 -0.98 -14.16 0.26
CA GLY A 111 -0.36 -14.52 -1.03
C GLY A 111 1.17 -14.54 -1.01
N VAL A 112 1.81 -13.96 0.02
CA VAL A 112 3.28 -13.85 0.12
C VAL A 112 3.85 -14.25 1.49
N VAL A 113 3.03 -14.74 2.42
CA VAL A 113 3.52 -15.46 3.61
C VAL A 113 4.34 -16.68 3.16
N PHE A 114 5.48 -16.91 3.79
CA PHE A 114 6.42 -17.94 3.37
C PHE A 114 5.79 -19.34 3.42
N GLU A 115 6.30 -20.25 2.59
CA GLU A 115 5.86 -21.65 2.55
C GLU A 115 7.02 -22.55 2.95
N ARG A 116 6.79 -23.49 3.87
CA ARG A 116 7.72 -24.61 4.12
C ARG A 116 6.97 -25.92 4.01
N TYR A 117 7.42 -26.78 3.10
CA TYR A 117 6.90 -28.13 2.94
C TYR A 117 8.00 -29.17 3.16
N HIS A 118 7.56 -30.40 3.46
CA HIS A 118 8.41 -31.59 3.53
C HIS A 118 7.95 -32.68 2.53
N ALA A 119 6.73 -32.58 2.01
CA ALA A 119 6.13 -33.50 1.04
C ALA A 119 5.14 -32.77 0.11
N GLY A 120 5.38 -31.48 -0.18
CA GLY A 120 4.47 -30.62 -0.93
C GLY A 120 3.22 -30.18 -0.16
N LEU A 121 2.27 -29.59 -0.91
CA LEU A 121 0.99 -29.09 -0.41
C LEU A 121 -0.14 -30.05 -0.83
N PRO A 122 -0.83 -30.73 0.09
CA PRO A 122 -1.95 -31.61 -0.25
C PRO A 122 -3.22 -30.82 -0.59
N ALA A 123 -3.93 -31.23 -1.64
CA ALA A 123 -5.28 -30.79 -1.93
C ALA A 123 -6.28 -31.69 -1.17
N ILE A 124 -6.75 -31.22 -0.01
CA ILE A 124 -7.66 -31.96 0.86
C ILE A 124 -9.09 -31.44 0.65
N GLU A 125 -10.04 -32.31 0.31
CA GLU A 125 -11.45 -31.92 0.28
C GLU A 125 -11.95 -31.68 1.73
N PRO A 126 -12.60 -30.55 2.04
CA PRO A 126 -13.06 -30.25 3.40
C PRO A 126 -14.04 -31.28 3.99
N ALA A 127 -14.81 -31.97 3.14
CA ALA A 127 -15.71 -33.05 3.54
C ALA A 127 -14.99 -34.35 3.92
N GLU A 128 -13.79 -34.60 3.37
CA GLU A 128 -12.96 -35.77 3.66
C GLU A 128 -12.04 -35.55 4.86
N HIS A 129 -11.68 -34.31 5.18
CA HIS A 129 -10.80 -33.98 6.30
C HIS A 129 -11.30 -34.55 7.65
N ARG A 130 -10.41 -35.19 8.41
CA ARG A 130 -10.65 -35.71 9.76
C ARG A 130 -9.50 -35.31 10.69
N LEU A 131 -9.83 -34.68 11.82
CA LEU A 131 -8.87 -34.48 12.91
C LEU A 131 -9.12 -35.52 14.01
N MET A 132 -8.14 -36.36 14.31
CA MET A 132 -8.21 -37.33 15.41
C MET A 132 -7.51 -36.78 16.66
N ILE A 133 -8.17 -36.86 17.81
CA ILE A 133 -7.57 -36.65 19.13
C ILE A 133 -7.56 -37.99 19.87
N HIS A 134 -6.37 -38.48 20.21
CA HIS A 134 -6.16 -39.76 20.89
C HIS A 134 -4.92 -39.70 21.79
N GLY A 135 -4.62 -40.79 22.51
CA GLY A 135 -3.49 -40.87 23.44
C GLY A 135 -3.96 -40.81 24.90
N MET A 136 -3.33 -39.96 25.71
CA MET A 136 -3.68 -39.78 27.13
C MET A 136 -4.93 -38.92 27.31
N VAL A 137 -6.08 -39.43 26.88
CA VAL A 137 -7.40 -38.78 26.98
C VAL A 137 -8.45 -39.81 27.43
N ASP A 138 -9.41 -39.39 28.26
CA ASP A 138 -10.48 -40.28 28.76
C ASP A 138 -11.36 -40.84 27.64
N ARG A 139 -11.50 -40.08 26.54
CA ARG A 139 -12.28 -40.47 25.36
C ARG A 139 -11.61 -39.97 24.08
N PRO A 140 -11.07 -40.87 23.22
CA PRO A 140 -10.57 -40.48 21.91
C PRO A 140 -11.73 -40.03 21.00
N LEU A 141 -11.45 -39.09 20.09
CA LEU A 141 -12.44 -38.44 19.24
C LEU A 141 -11.91 -38.24 17.81
N ILE A 142 -12.84 -38.18 16.86
CA ILE A 142 -12.58 -37.78 15.47
C ILE A 142 -13.55 -36.65 15.15
N PHE A 143 -13.05 -35.55 14.59
CA PHE A 143 -13.82 -34.37 14.19
C PHE A 143 -13.80 -34.19 12.68
N THR A 144 -14.95 -33.86 12.10
CA THR A 144 -15.04 -33.32 10.73
C THR A 144 -14.74 -31.81 10.73
N MET A 145 -14.58 -31.19 9.56
CA MET A 145 -14.51 -29.72 9.47
C MET A 145 -15.78 -29.06 10.02
N GLU A 146 -16.97 -29.65 9.82
CA GLU A 146 -18.22 -29.10 10.35
C GLU A 146 -18.23 -29.08 11.89
N ASP A 147 -17.65 -30.11 12.53
CA ASP A 147 -17.55 -30.16 13.99
C ASP A 147 -16.56 -29.14 14.54
N LEU A 148 -15.42 -28.96 13.87
CA LEU A 148 -14.42 -27.96 14.24
C LEU A 148 -14.98 -26.53 14.17
N MET A 149 -15.79 -26.23 13.14
CA MET A 149 -16.41 -24.90 12.96
C MET A 149 -17.51 -24.57 14.00
N LYS A 150 -17.95 -25.54 14.83
CA LYS A 150 -18.92 -25.32 15.92
C LYS A 150 -18.25 -24.89 17.24
N PHE A 151 -16.92 -24.98 17.36
CA PHE A 151 -16.22 -24.55 18.57
C PHE A 151 -16.10 -23.02 18.66
N PRO A 152 -16.02 -22.44 19.88
CA PRO A 152 -15.71 -21.02 20.07
C PRO A 152 -14.40 -20.62 19.39
N SER A 153 -14.46 -19.60 18.53
CA SER A 153 -13.29 -19.08 17.82
C SER A 153 -12.55 -18.02 18.63
N SER A 154 -11.23 -17.93 18.43
CA SER A 154 -10.40 -16.83 18.96
C SER A 154 -9.47 -16.30 17.88
N SER A 155 -9.17 -14.99 17.93
CA SER A 155 -8.28 -14.32 16.98
C SER A 155 -7.06 -13.77 17.70
N VAL A 156 -5.86 -14.16 17.26
CA VAL A 156 -4.59 -13.75 17.85
C VAL A 156 -3.59 -13.36 16.76
N ILE A 157 -2.79 -12.33 17.02
CA ILE A 157 -1.67 -11.95 16.15
C ILE A 157 -0.41 -12.64 16.67
N ARG A 158 0.22 -13.45 15.82
CA ARG A 158 1.47 -14.17 16.08
C ARG A 158 2.35 -14.08 14.83
N PHE A 159 3.67 -14.14 15.01
CA PHE A 159 4.56 -14.47 13.91
C PHE A 159 4.74 -16.00 13.85
N LEU A 160 5.00 -16.51 12.66
CA LEU A 160 5.47 -17.86 12.43
C LEU A 160 6.87 -17.74 11.84
N GLU A 161 7.85 -18.38 12.45
CA GLU A 161 9.24 -18.34 12.01
C GLU A 161 9.73 -19.78 11.79
N CYS A 162 10.41 -20.01 10.67
CA CYS A 162 11.07 -21.28 10.43
C CYS A 162 12.30 -21.37 11.36
N PRO A 163 12.54 -22.50 12.07
CA PRO A 163 13.72 -22.63 12.93
C PRO A 163 15.06 -22.56 12.16
N ALA A 164 15.02 -22.69 10.84
CA ALA A 164 16.16 -22.49 9.94
C ALA A 164 16.27 -21.06 9.36
N ASN A 165 15.47 -20.09 9.84
CA ASN A 165 15.57 -18.69 9.39
C ASN A 165 16.95 -18.11 9.74
N GLY A 166 17.61 -17.50 8.76
CA GLY A 166 19.01 -17.07 8.89
C GLY A 166 20.03 -18.21 9.04
N GLY A 167 19.63 -19.48 8.97
CA GLY A 167 20.51 -20.65 9.16
C GLY A 167 21.67 -20.72 8.16
N MET A 168 21.47 -20.20 6.94
CA MET A 168 22.50 -20.11 5.89
C MET A 168 23.64 -19.13 6.21
N GLU A 169 23.42 -18.19 7.15
CA GLU A 169 24.43 -17.18 7.54
C GLU A 169 25.42 -17.71 8.60
N TRP A 170 25.16 -18.91 9.14
CA TRP A 170 26.02 -19.55 10.13
C TRP A 170 27.19 -20.29 9.46
N ARG A 171 28.38 -20.18 10.06
CA ARG A 171 29.63 -20.76 9.53
C ARG A 171 29.83 -22.25 9.86
N GLY A 172 28.80 -22.94 10.34
CA GLY A 172 28.87 -24.31 10.81
C GLY A 172 27.47 -24.93 10.89
N ALA A 173 27.39 -26.19 11.34
CA ALA A 173 26.13 -26.91 11.45
C ALA A 173 25.18 -26.24 12.47
N GLN A 174 23.99 -25.87 12.00
CA GLN A 174 22.90 -25.38 12.82
C GLN A 174 21.97 -26.57 13.13
N MET A 175 22.36 -27.35 14.17
CA MET A 175 21.97 -28.74 14.46
C MET A 175 22.74 -29.79 13.65
#